data_AF-E4LMM6-F1
#
_entry.id   AF-E4LMM6-F1
#
_cell.length_a   1.000
_cell.length_b   1.000
_cell.length_c   1.000
_cell.angle_alpha   90.00
_cell.angle_beta   90.00
_cell.angle_gamma   90.00
#
_symmetry.space_group_name_H-M   'P 1'
#
loop_
_entity.id
_entity.type
_entity.pdbx_description
1 polymer ?
#
loop_
_entity_poly.entity_id
_entity_poly.type
_entity_poly.pdbx_seq_one_letter_code
_entity_poly.pdbx_strand_id
1 'polypeptide(L)'
;MTVRERLEAQEDELLSPLAARSRDAKRSHAMEECPFRTKFQRDRDRILHSKSFRRLKHKTQVYIVAGDHYRTRMTHSLEVAQISRTIARGLRLNEDLTEAIALGHDVGHTPFGHAGEAVMAEIIGHFAHNEQSLRMVEILERGGRGLNLTGAVRDGILNHTGKGCRRRSRDASCASPTALPTSATTMTTACARDSSMRATCRAR
;
A
#
# COMPACT_ATOMS: atom_id res chain seq x y z
N MET A 1 12.23 31.93 8.77
CA MET A 1 11.21 30.98 8.29
C MET A 1 11.73 30.32 7.03
N THR A 2 11.95 29.01 7.05
CA THR A 2 12.42 28.24 5.89
C THR A 2 11.28 27.98 4.90
N VAL A 3 11.59 27.54 3.68
CA VAL A 3 10.55 27.22 2.68
C VAL A 3 9.65 26.08 3.18
N ARG A 4 10.22 25.06 3.83
CA ARG A 4 9.47 23.97 4.48
C ARG A 4 8.49 24.51 5.52
N GLU A 5 8.94 25.37 6.43
CA GLU A 5 8.09 25.92 7.50
C GLU A 5 6.92 26.72 6.93
N ARG A 6 7.15 27.47 5.84
CA ARG A 6 6.08 28.18 5.14
C ARG A 6 5.05 27.22 4.52
N LEU A 7 5.51 26.13 3.89
CA LEU A 7 4.61 25.11 3.34
C LEU A 7 3.79 24.42 4.45
N GLU A 8 4.43 24.09 5.57
CA GLU A 8 3.74 23.50 6.73
C GLU A 8 2.72 24.44 7.36
N ALA A 9 2.97 25.77 7.36
CA ALA A 9 1.99 26.76 7.81
C ALA A 9 0.81 26.86 6.84
N GLN A 10 1.07 26.86 5.53
CA GLN A 10 0.01 26.83 4.51
C GLN A 10 -0.86 25.58 4.59
N GLU A 11 -0.27 24.42 4.91
CA GLU A 11 -1.04 23.21 5.15
C GLU A 11 -2.10 23.49 6.22
N ASP A 12 -1.70 23.95 7.42
CA ASP A 12 -2.58 24.23 8.57
C ASP A 12 -3.81 25.07 8.21
N GLU A 13 -3.61 26.11 7.41
CA GLU A 13 -4.67 27.03 6.99
C GLU A 13 -5.60 26.44 5.92
N LEU A 14 -5.06 25.68 4.97
CA LEU A 14 -5.77 25.30 3.75
C LEU A 14 -6.44 23.92 3.83
N LEU A 15 -5.78 22.94 4.46
CA LEU A 15 -6.28 21.56 4.49
C LEU A 15 -7.41 21.39 5.50
N SER A 16 -8.28 20.41 5.24
CA SER A 16 -9.34 19.99 6.15
C SER A 16 -8.80 19.67 7.55
N PRO A 17 -9.56 19.93 8.63
CA PRO A 17 -9.17 19.53 9.99
C PRO A 17 -8.87 18.03 10.13
N LEU A 18 -9.45 17.18 9.25
CA LEU A 18 -9.23 15.74 9.23
C LEU A 18 -8.01 15.32 8.38
N ALA A 19 -7.37 16.25 7.68
CA ALA A 19 -6.21 15.95 6.84
C ALA A 19 -4.95 15.75 7.69
N ALA A 20 -4.15 14.75 7.33
CA ALA A 20 -2.84 14.54 7.93
C ALA A 20 -1.90 15.71 7.59
N ARG A 21 -1.18 16.21 8.59
CA ARG A 21 -0.22 17.31 8.45
C ARG A 21 1.20 16.78 8.28
N SER A 22 1.97 17.43 7.41
CA SER A 22 3.37 17.07 7.20
C SER A 22 4.21 17.25 8.46
N ARG A 23 3.94 18.30 9.26
CA ARG A 23 4.71 18.60 10.48
C ARG A 23 4.62 17.49 11.53
N ASP A 24 3.46 16.86 11.66
CA ASP A 24 3.18 15.85 12.68
C ASP A 24 3.71 14.45 12.32
N ALA A 25 4.11 14.26 11.07
CA ALA A 25 4.57 12.97 10.58
C ALA A 25 5.87 12.54 11.28
N LYS A 26 5.93 11.28 11.71
CA LYS A 26 7.09 10.69 12.39
C LYS A 26 7.76 9.62 11.52
N ARG A 27 9.08 9.50 11.65
CA ARG A 27 9.92 8.47 10.99
C ARG A 27 10.46 7.51 12.05
N SER A 28 10.84 6.30 11.63
CA SER A 28 11.45 5.32 12.54
C SER A 28 12.86 5.74 12.97
N HIS A 29 13.65 6.29 12.04
CA HIS A 29 14.97 6.83 12.34
C HIS A 29 14.98 8.34 12.20
N ALA A 30 15.55 9.00 13.21
CA ALA A 30 15.73 10.45 13.21
C ALA A 30 16.53 10.90 12.00
N MET A 31 16.17 12.05 11.47
CA MET A 31 16.80 12.62 10.30
C MET A 31 16.63 14.13 10.33
N GLU A 32 17.67 14.84 9.89
CA GLU A 32 17.62 16.29 9.74
C GLU A 32 16.50 16.72 8.79
N GLU A 33 15.78 17.75 9.19
CA GLU A 33 14.70 18.33 8.40
C GLU A 33 15.24 19.08 7.18
N CYS A 34 14.55 18.96 6.05
CA CYS A 34 14.97 19.69 4.85
C CYS A 34 14.48 21.13 4.94
N PRO A 35 15.30 22.15 4.61
CA PRO A 35 14.84 23.54 4.61
C PRO A 35 13.81 23.84 3.50
N PHE A 36 13.69 22.97 2.49
CA PHE A 36 12.85 23.20 1.31
C PHE A 36 11.62 22.31 1.19
N ARG A 37 11.73 21.04 1.61
CA ARG A 37 10.70 20.02 1.36
C ARG A 37 10.06 19.54 2.65
N THR A 38 8.74 19.39 2.63
CA THR A 38 7.99 18.76 3.73
C THR A 38 8.32 17.28 3.86
N LYS A 39 7.95 16.67 5.00
CA LYS A 39 8.22 15.24 5.24
C LYS A 39 7.59 14.34 4.17
N PHE A 40 6.38 14.66 3.70
CA PHE A 40 5.70 13.87 2.66
C PHE A 40 6.29 14.09 1.27
N GLN A 41 6.70 15.32 0.92
CA GLN A 41 7.45 15.57 -0.32
C GLN A 41 8.73 14.77 -0.39
N ARG A 42 9.46 14.68 0.73
CA ARG A 42 10.68 13.86 0.82
C ARG A 42 10.40 12.37 0.65
N ASP A 43 9.26 11.89 1.16
CA ASP A 43 8.88 10.48 1.01
C ASP A 43 8.51 10.15 -0.43
N ARG A 44 7.72 11.01 -1.07
CA ARG A 44 7.41 10.91 -2.51
C ARG A 44 8.69 10.80 -3.32
N ASP A 45 9.63 11.73 -3.12
CA ASP A 45 10.86 11.78 -3.90
C ASP A 45 11.72 10.53 -3.66
N ARG A 46 11.77 10.01 -2.42
CA ARG A 46 12.49 8.77 -2.09
C ARG A 46 11.91 7.55 -2.80
N ILE A 47 10.58 7.45 -2.85
CA ILE A 47 9.90 6.36 -3.55
C ILE A 47 10.17 6.46 -5.04
N LEU A 48 9.97 7.63 -5.64
CA LEU A 48 10.15 7.88 -7.07
C LEU A 48 11.57 7.51 -7.56
N HIS A 49 12.60 7.82 -6.76
CA HIS A 49 14.00 7.52 -7.10
C HIS A 49 14.48 6.12 -6.65
N SER A 50 13.63 5.34 -5.99
CA SER A 50 13.97 3.99 -5.52
C SER A 50 14.27 3.03 -6.67
N LYS A 51 15.02 1.96 -6.40
CA LYS A 51 15.26 0.91 -7.41
C LYS A 51 13.97 0.13 -7.67
N SER A 52 13.15 -0.10 -6.65
CA SER A 52 11.88 -0.81 -6.73
C SER A 52 10.88 -0.10 -7.62
N PHE A 53 10.73 1.23 -7.50
CA PHE A 53 9.86 2.00 -8.37
C PHE A 53 10.34 1.95 -9.83
N ARG A 54 11.65 2.10 -10.07
CA ARG A 54 12.22 1.97 -11.43
C ARG A 54 11.97 0.59 -12.07
N ARG A 55 11.98 -0.49 -11.27
CA ARG A 55 11.68 -1.84 -11.75
C ARG A 55 10.23 -2.01 -12.22
N LEU A 56 9.30 -1.15 -11.79
CA LEU A 56 7.91 -1.19 -12.27
C LEU A 56 7.79 -0.92 -13.77
N LYS A 57 8.77 -0.25 -14.38
CA LYS A 57 8.84 -0.05 -15.84
C LYS A 57 8.82 -1.37 -16.61
N HIS A 58 9.40 -2.41 -16.03
CA HIS A 58 9.54 -3.73 -16.66
C HIS A 58 8.55 -4.76 -16.13
N LYS A 59 7.55 -4.34 -15.34
CA LYS A 59 6.46 -5.20 -14.87
C LYS A 59 5.20 -4.87 -15.64
N THR A 60 4.63 -5.86 -16.31
CA THR A 60 3.36 -5.73 -17.02
C THR A 60 2.21 -5.63 -16.03
N GLN A 61 1.21 -4.81 -16.38
CA GLN A 61 -0.14 -4.94 -15.85
C GLN A 61 -0.86 -6.00 -16.72
N VAL A 62 -1.75 -6.81 -16.13
CA VAL A 62 -2.28 -8.12 -16.60
C VAL A 62 -3.05 -8.11 -17.95
N TYR A 63 -2.88 -7.11 -18.83
CA TYR A 63 -3.44 -7.10 -20.19
C TYR A 63 -2.35 -7.28 -21.25
N ILE A 64 -2.22 -8.52 -21.76
CA ILE A 64 -1.57 -8.78 -23.05
C ILE A 64 -2.66 -8.65 -24.12
N VAL A 65 -2.98 -7.42 -24.51
CA VAL A 65 -3.73 -7.18 -25.75
C VAL A 65 -2.69 -6.92 -26.82
N ALA A 66 -2.70 -7.69 -27.91
CA ALA A 66 -1.79 -7.47 -29.02
C ALA A 66 -2.00 -6.06 -29.62
N GLY A 67 -1.05 -5.15 -29.40
CA GLY A 67 -1.09 -3.77 -29.89
C GLY A 67 -0.03 -2.87 -29.22
N ASP A 68 0.17 -1.64 -29.73
CA ASP A 68 1.29 -0.75 -29.36
C ASP A 68 1.22 -0.08 -27.97
N HIS A 69 0.12 -0.22 -27.22
CA HIS A 69 -0.14 0.56 -26.00
C HIS A 69 -0.21 -0.32 -24.73
N TYR A 70 0.87 -1.01 -24.40
CA TYR A 70 0.95 -1.80 -23.16
C TYR A 70 1.08 -0.91 -21.92
N ARG A 71 0.17 -1.08 -20.95
CA ARG A 71 0.31 -0.48 -19.63
C ARG A 71 1.30 -1.29 -18.77
N THR A 72 2.28 -0.59 -18.21
CA THR A 72 3.18 -1.13 -17.18
C THR A 72 2.63 -0.80 -15.79
N ARG A 73 3.18 -1.43 -14.76
CA ARG A 73 2.87 -1.04 -13.37
C ARG A 73 3.33 0.37 -13.04
N MET A 74 4.39 0.84 -13.70
CA MET A 74 4.84 2.22 -13.53
C MET A 74 3.80 3.20 -14.06
N THR A 75 3.29 2.98 -15.28
CA THR A 75 2.26 3.85 -15.86
C THR A 75 0.97 3.80 -15.04
N HIS A 76 0.58 2.61 -14.56
CA HIS A 76 -0.54 2.46 -13.63
C HIS A 76 -0.35 3.28 -12.34
N SER A 77 0.82 3.18 -11.70
CA SER A 77 1.12 3.93 -10.46
C SER A 77 1.09 5.44 -10.67
N LEU A 78 1.53 5.92 -11.85
CA LEU A 78 1.46 7.34 -12.22
C LEU A 78 0.02 7.81 -12.46
N GLU A 79 -0.81 7.01 -13.14
CA GLU A 79 -2.24 7.28 -13.32
C GLU A 79 -2.98 7.34 -11.97
N VAL A 80 -2.72 6.35 -11.09
CA VAL A 80 -3.29 6.31 -9.73
C VAL A 80 -2.88 7.56 -8.94
N ALA A 81 -1.61 7.96 -8.99
CA ALA A 81 -1.12 9.16 -8.31
C ALA A 81 -1.82 10.45 -8.80
N GLN A 82 -2.05 10.57 -10.10
CA GLN A 82 -2.72 11.74 -10.68
C GLN A 82 -4.21 11.81 -10.27
N ILE A 83 -4.91 10.67 -10.31
CA ILE A 83 -6.31 10.57 -9.88
C ILE A 83 -6.42 10.84 -8.37
N SER A 84 -5.57 10.20 -7.57
CA SER A 84 -5.63 10.31 -6.11
C SER A 84 -5.35 11.73 -5.63
N ARG A 85 -4.43 12.46 -6.27
CA ARG A 85 -4.19 13.88 -5.99
C ARG A 85 -5.38 14.76 -6.32
N THR A 86 -6.06 14.48 -7.43
CA THR A 86 -7.27 15.23 -7.83
C THR A 86 -8.37 15.08 -6.77
N ILE A 87 -8.58 13.85 -6.29
CA ILE A 87 -9.51 13.56 -5.20
C ILE A 87 -9.07 14.24 -3.90
N ALA A 88 -7.80 14.12 -3.53
CA ALA A 88 -7.26 14.74 -2.32
C ALA A 88 -7.45 16.26 -2.32
N ARG A 89 -7.18 16.92 -3.45
CA ARG A 89 -7.39 18.37 -3.61
C ARG A 89 -8.85 18.77 -3.43
N GLY A 90 -9.78 18.04 -4.06
CA GLY A 90 -11.22 18.30 -3.93
C GLY A 90 -11.71 18.19 -2.49
N LEU A 91 -11.11 17.29 -1.70
CA LEU A 91 -11.43 17.07 -0.29
C LEU A 91 -10.55 17.85 0.68
N ARG A 92 -9.65 18.71 0.18
CA ARG A 92 -8.63 19.42 0.97
C ARG A 92 -7.81 18.48 1.87
N LEU A 93 -7.47 17.30 1.37
CA LEU A 93 -6.53 16.35 1.99
C LEU A 93 -5.10 16.64 1.52
N ASN A 94 -4.11 16.06 2.21
CA ASN A 94 -2.71 16.26 1.87
C ASN A 94 -2.35 15.55 0.56
N GLU A 95 -2.12 16.32 -0.51
CA GLU A 95 -1.78 15.79 -1.84
C GLU A 95 -0.45 15.04 -1.85
N ASP A 96 0.58 15.56 -1.17
CA ASP A 96 1.92 14.97 -1.15
C ASP A 96 1.93 13.61 -0.43
N LEU A 97 1.17 13.46 0.67
CA LEU A 97 0.96 12.17 1.34
C LEU A 97 0.27 11.17 0.40
N THR A 98 -0.80 11.62 -0.24
CA THR A 98 -1.61 10.76 -1.12
C THR A 98 -0.80 10.29 -2.33
N GLU A 99 -0.03 11.19 -2.94
CA GLU A 99 0.90 10.89 -4.03
C GLU A 99 2.00 9.91 -3.60
N ALA A 100 2.61 10.11 -2.43
CA ALA A 100 3.63 9.21 -1.91
C ALA A 100 3.08 7.79 -1.71
N ILE A 101 1.87 7.65 -1.16
CA ILE A 101 1.20 6.35 -1.00
C ILE A 101 0.95 5.71 -2.37
N ALA A 102 0.38 6.48 -3.32
CA ALA A 102 0.08 6.00 -4.66
C ALA A 102 1.34 5.53 -5.42
N LEU A 103 2.48 6.22 -5.30
CA LEU A 103 3.72 5.76 -5.93
C LEU A 103 4.30 4.52 -5.24
N GLY A 104 4.05 4.37 -3.94
CA GLY A 104 4.61 3.28 -3.12
C GLY A 104 3.77 2.00 -3.09
N HIS A 105 2.49 2.05 -3.47
CA HIS A 105 1.56 0.95 -3.23
C HIS A 105 1.94 -0.35 -3.95
N ASP A 106 2.54 -0.23 -5.14
CA ASP A 106 2.71 -1.34 -6.08
C ASP A 106 4.18 -1.81 -6.21
N VAL A 107 5.11 -1.22 -5.46
CA VAL A 107 6.55 -1.48 -5.58
C VAL A 107 6.94 -2.92 -5.24
N GLY A 108 6.17 -3.59 -4.38
CA GLY A 108 6.36 -4.96 -3.94
C GLY A 108 5.71 -6.02 -4.81
N HIS A 109 5.02 -5.64 -5.89
CA HIS A 109 4.27 -6.62 -6.67
C HIS A 109 5.17 -7.69 -7.31
N THR A 110 4.75 -8.93 -7.29
CA THR A 110 5.37 -10.05 -8.00
C THR A 110 5.42 -9.82 -9.52
N PRO A 111 6.35 -10.47 -10.23
CA PRO A 111 6.21 -10.70 -11.68
C PRO A 111 4.85 -11.34 -11.99
N PHE A 112 4.30 -11.06 -13.17
CA PHE A 112 3.01 -11.60 -13.64
C PHE A 112 1.78 -11.25 -12.78
N GLY A 113 1.89 -10.27 -11.89
CA GLY A 113 0.72 -9.79 -11.15
C GLY A 113 0.15 -10.84 -10.20
N HIS A 114 -1.18 -10.88 -10.07
CA HIS A 114 -1.88 -11.77 -9.15
C HIS A 114 -1.56 -13.26 -9.37
N ALA A 115 -1.25 -13.67 -10.61
CA ALA A 115 -0.80 -15.03 -10.88
C ALA A 115 0.52 -15.35 -10.14
N GLY A 116 1.46 -14.40 -10.13
CA GLY A 116 2.69 -14.54 -9.37
C GLY A 116 2.45 -14.51 -7.86
N GLU A 117 1.47 -13.74 -7.37
CA GLU A 117 1.09 -13.77 -5.95
C GLU A 117 0.51 -15.11 -5.53
N ALA A 118 -0.39 -15.70 -6.33
CA ALA A 118 -0.99 -16.99 -6.04
C ALA A 118 0.07 -18.09 -5.94
N VAL A 119 1.00 -18.14 -6.89
CA VAL A 119 2.11 -19.10 -6.87
C VAL A 119 3.02 -18.87 -5.66
N MET A 120 3.31 -17.61 -5.30
CA MET A 120 4.09 -17.33 -4.10
C MET A 120 3.37 -17.81 -2.83
N ALA A 121 2.07 -17.57 -2.71
CA ALA A 121 1.27 -18.04 -1.58
C ALA A 121 1.25 -19.57 -1.49
N GLU A 122 1.22 -20.30 -2.60
CA GLU A 122 1.33 -21.76 -2.62
C GLU A 122 2.70 -22.25 -2.12
N ILE A 123 3.79 -21.57 -2.49
CA ILE A 123 5.16 -21.99 -2.14
C ILE A 123 5.53 -21.64 -0.68
N ILE A 124 5.20 -20.43 -0.23
CA ILE A 124 5.63 -19.91 1.09
C ILE A 124 4.48 -19.77 2.09
N GLY A 125 3.28 -20.24 1.74
CA GLY A 125 2.08 -20.22 2.58
C GLY A 125 1.27 -18.93 2.53
N HIS A 126 1.93 -17.77 2.49
CA HIS A 126 1.26 -16.45 2.41
C HIS A 126 2.09 -15.45 1.62
N PHE A 127 1.42 -14.70 0.75
CA PHE A 127 2.01 -13.57 0.04
C PHE A 127 0.95 -12.52 -0.27
N ALA A 128 1.25 -11.26 0.01
CA ALA A 128 0.42 -10.13 -0.38
C ALA A 128 1.30 -8.95 -0.85
N HIS A 129 1.01 -8.37 -2.02
CA HIS A 129 1.84 -7.30 -2.59
C HIS A 129 1.94 -6.07 -1.69
N ASN A 130 0.90 -5.71 -0.95
CA ASN A 130 0.89 -4.55 -0.05
C ASN A 130 1.88 -4.74 1.12
N GLU A 131 1.92 -5.93 1.71
CA GLU A 131 2.91 -6.29 2.73
C GLU A 131 4.32 -6.33 2.16
N GLN A 132 4.46 -6.89 0.96
CA GLN A 132 5.75 -6.89 0.27
C GLN A 132 6.18 -5.47 -0.13
N SER A 133 5.28 -4.59 -0.52
CA SER A 133 5.56 -3.17 -0.83
C SER A 133 6.09 -2.46 0.41
N LEU A 134 5.47 -2.71 1.57
CA LEU A 134 5.97 -2.21 2.85
C LEU A 134 7.38 -2.75 3.14
N ARG A 135 7.60 -4.07 2.98
CA ARG A 135 8.91 -4.70 3.16
C ARG A 135 9.98 -4.13 2.22
N MET A 136 9.63 -3.81 0.97
CA MET A 136 10.56 -3.17 0.02
C MET A 136 11.03 -1.82 0.54
N VAL A 137 10.11 -0.96 0.98
CA VAL A 137 10.43 0.42 1.39
C VAL A 137 11.01 0.51 2.81
N GLU A 138 10.72 -0.45 3.70
CA GLU A 138 11.24 -0.46 5.07
C GLU A 138 12.58 -1.17 5.20
N ILE A 139 12.79 -2.26 4.45
CA ILE A 139 13.91 -3.17 4.69
C ILE A 139 14.80 -3.27 3.45
N LEU A 140 14.25 -3.67 2.30
CA LEU A 140 15.08 -4.17 1.19
C LEU A 140 15.79 -3.07 0.39
N GLU A 141 15.17 -1.88 0.29
CA GLU A 141 15.79 -0.75 -0.40
C GLU A 141 17.12 -0.30 0.21
N ARG A 142 17.95 0.35 -0.60
CA ARG A 142 19.29 0.87 -0.20
C ARG A 142 20.23 -0.16 0.44
N GLY A 143 20.08 -1.43 0.06
CA GLY A 143 20.94 -2.52 0.52
C GLY A 143 20.62 -2.95 1.95
N GLY A 144 19.34 -3.09 2.30
CA GLY A 144 18.93 -3.53 3.65
C GLY A 144 18.66 -2.40 4.65
N ARG A 145 18.65 -1.13 4.20
CA ARG A 145 18.47 0.05 5.07
C ARG A 145 17.09 0.69 4.95
N GLY A 146 16.29 0.28 3.97
CA GLY A 146 15.03 0.91 3.63
C GLY A 146 15.16 2.36 3.16
N LEU A 147 14.01 2.99 2.96
CA LEU A 147 13.85 4.39 2.57
C LEU A 147 13.60 5.30 3.78
N ASN A 148 13.41 4.76 4.98
CA ASN A 148 13.06 5.48 6.21
C ASN A 148 11.91 6.47 5.98
N LEU A 149 10.79 6.00 5.43
CA LEU A 149 9.60 6.81 5.16
C LEU A 149 8.85 7.17 6.45
N THR A 150 7.97 8.18 6.38
CA THR A 150 7.08 8.51 7.50
C THR A 150 6.08 7.38 7.76
N GLY A 151 5.62 7.27 9.01
CA GLY A 151 4.62 6.29 9.42
C GLY A 151 3.31 6.38 8.63
N ALA A 152 2.86 7.59 8.30
CA ALA A 152 1.62 7.78 7.53
C ALA A 152 1.72 7.21 6.11
N VAL A 153 2.85 7.41 5.42
CA VAL A 153 3.07 6.83 4.08
C VAL A 153 3.11 5.31 4.16
N ARG A 154 3.80 4.75 5.17
CA ARG A 154 3.88 3.31 5.39
C ARG A 154 2.52 2.67 5.67
N ASP A 155 1.74 3.29 6.55
CA ASP A 155 0.37 2.85 6.86
C ASP A 155 -0.53 2.93 5.62
N GLY A 156 -0.41 3.98 4.82
CA GLY A 156 -1.12 4.09 3.55
C GLY A 156 -0.73 3.00 2.54
N ILE A 157 0.56 2.71 2.38
CA ILE A 157 1.04 1.62 1.51
C ILE A 157 0.52 0.26 1.98
N LEU A 158 0.47 0.01 3.29
CA LEU A 158 0.00 -1.29 3.80
C LEU A 158 -1.52 -1.46 3.62
N ASN A 159 -2.31 -0.40 3.85
CA ASN A 159 -3.77 -0.49 3.93
C ASN A 159 -4.51 0.02 2.70
N HIS A 160 -3.81 0.29 1.58
CA HIS A 160 -4.46 0.73 0.34
C HIS A 160 -5.36 -0.35 -0.28
N THR A 161 -5.08 -1.62 0.02
CA THR A 161 -5.88 -2.76 -0.40
C THR A 161 -7.01 -2.99 0.58
N GLY A 162 -8.24 -3.13 0.08
CA GLY A 162 -9.33 -3.60 0.92
C GLY A 162 -10.50 -4.17 0.14
N LYS A 163 -11.10 -5.23 0.69
CA LYS A 163 -12.56 -5.37 0.69
C LYS A 163 -13.10 -4.54 1.86
N GLY A 164 -13.19 -3.21 1.70
CA GLY A 164 -13.85 -2.30 2.65
C GLY A 164 -13.79 -2.67 4.13
N CYS A 165 -12.63 -3.04 4.68
CA CYS A 165 -12.54 -3.35 6.10
C CYS A 165 -12.30 -2.04 6.83
N ARG A 166 -13.35 -1.50 7.46
CA ARG A 166 -13.21 -0.39 8.41
C ARG A 166 -12.27 -0.88 9.52
N ARG A 167 -11.06 -0.33 9.58
CA ARG A 167 -10.23 -0.45 10.80
C ARG A 167 -11.08 0.05 11.96
N ARG A 168 -11.45 -0.83 12.88
CA ARG A 168 -11.94 -0.42 14.20
C ARG A 168 -10.83 0.41 14.84
N SER A 169 -11.23 1.57 15.32
CA SER A 169 -10.42 2.45 16.17
C SER A 169 -9.76 1.64 17.28
N ARG A 170 -8.55 2.08 17.64
CA ARG A 170 -7.72 1.57 18.73
C ARG A 170 -8.55 1.27 19.98
N ASP A 171 -8.80 0.00 20.26
CA ASP A 171 -9.05 -0.48 21.62
C ASP A 171 -8.02 -1.57 21.91
N ALA A 172 -7.33 -1.38 23.02
CA ALA A 172 -6.25 -2.23 23.50
C ALA A 172 -6.80 -3.62 23.90
N SER A 173 -6.48 -4.65 23.14
CA SER A 173 -6.34 -6.03 23.63
C SER A 173 -5.81 -6.92 22.51
N CYS A 174 -4.52 -6.76 22.19
CA CYS A 174 -3.78 -7.82 21.50
C CYS A 174 -3.61 -8.99 22.49
N ALA A 175 -4.56 -9.92 22.49
CA ALA A 175 -4.27 -11.29 22.90
C ALA A 175 -3.69 -12.00 21.67
N SER A 176 -2.41 -12.31 21.74
CA SER A 176 -1.71 -13.22 20.83
C SER A 176 -2.44 -14.57 20.77
N PRO A 177 -2.56 -15.24 19.61
CA PRO A 177 -3.04 -16.60 19.58
C PRO A 177 -1.96 -17.49 20.19
N THR A 178 -2.11 -17.78 21.48
CA THR A 178 -1.36 -18.81 22.17
C THR A 178 -2.16 -20.11 22.10
N ALA A 179 -1.45 -21.19 21.78
CA ALA A 179 -1.79 -22.60 21.92
C ALA A 179 -2.85 -23.20 20.97
N LEU A 180 -2.38 -24.17 20.17
CA LEU A 180 -3.22 -25.25 19.62
C LEU A 180 -3.86 -26.04 20.77
N PRO A 181 -5.14 -26.45 20.68
CA PRO A 181 -5.64 -27.52 21.51
C PRO A 181 -5.40 -28.88 20.85
N THR A 182 -4.62 -29.70 21.55
CA THR A 182 -4.58 -31.14 21.48
C THR A 182 -5.91 -31.73 21.97
N SER A 183 -6.61 -32.49 21.13
CA SER A 183 -7.20 -33.82 21.43
C SER A 183 -8.29 -34.18 20.42
N ALA A 184 -8.23 -35.43 19.96
CA ALA A 184 -9.30 -36.09 19.25
C ALA A 184 -10.45 -36.46 20.21
N THR A 185 -11.69 -36.45 19.72
CA THR A 185 -12.70 -37.55 19.82
C THR A 185 -14.14 -37.00 19.70
N THR A 186 -14.94 -37.67 18.84
CA THR A 186 -16.43 -37.72 18.77
C THR A 186 -17.22 -36.44 18.44
N MET A 187 -18.37 -36.43 17.77
CA MET A 187 -19.10 -37.34 16.87
C MET A 187 -20.35 -36.53 16.42
N THR A 188 -20.70 -36.63 15.15
CA THR A 188 -22.07 -36.68 14.60
C THR A 188 -23.10 -35.54 14.77
N THR A 189 -23.65 -35.17 13.60
CA THR A 189 -25.06 -34.79 13.27
C THR A 189 -25.55 -33.35 13.40
N ALA A 190 -25.76 -32.71 12.24
CA ALA A 190 -27.03 -32.10 11.76
C ALA A 190 -26.69 -31.26 10.50
N CYS A 191 -26.73 -31.82 9.29
CA CYS A 191 -27.91 -32.08 8.44
C CYS A 191 -28.65 -30.83 7.93
N ALA A 192 -28.46 -30.60 6.62
CA ALA A 192 -29.45 -30.22 5.60
C ALA A 192 -29.86 -28.75 5.37
N ARG A 193 -30.02 -28.51 4.06
CA ARG A 193 -30.58 -27.37 3.30
C ARG A 193 -29.48 -26.40 2.83
N ASP A 194 -29.22 -26.21 1.55
CA ASP A 194 -30.10 -26.33 0.40
C ASP A 194 -29.28 -26.62 -0.87
N SER A 195 -29.82 -27.50 -1.70
CA SER A 195 -29.27 -27.96 -2.97
C SER A 195 -30.28 -27.68 -4.07
N SER A 196 -30.20 -26.49 -4.65
CA SER A 196 -30.72 -26.10 -5.96
C SER A 196 -30.08 -24.73 -6.27
N MET A 197 -29.49 -24.38 -7.41
CA MET A 197 -29.59 -24.82 -8.80
C MET A 197 -28.21 -24.72 -9.44
N ARG A 198 -27.82 -25.80 -10.14
CA ARG A 198 -27.19 -25.88 -11.49
C ARG A 198 -26.37 -24.66 -11.96
N ALA A 199 -25.07 -24.84 -12.22
CA ALA A 199 -24.53 -25.26 -13.53
C ALA A 199 -24.86 -24.23 -14.62
N THR A 200 -23.94 -23.60 -15.35
CA THR A 200 -22.86 -24.16 -16.19
C THR A 200 -22.23 -22.96 -16.92
N CYS A 201 -20.90 -22.85 -17.00
CA CYS A 201 -20.20 -22.70 -18.29
C CYS A 201 -18.67 -22.65 -18.08
N ARG A 202 -18.04 -23.79 -18.38
CA ARG A 202 -16.65 -23.87 -18.81
C ARG A 202 -16.54 -23.35 -20.24
N ALA A 203 -15.34 -22.88 -20.58
CA ALA A 203 -14.71 -22.89 -21.91
C ALA A 203 -15.31 -21.98 -22.99
N ARG A 204 -14.59 -20.89 -23.26
CA ARG A 204 -13.95 -20.60 -24.55
C ARG A 204 -12.71 -19.75 -24.31
#